data_AF-A0A812N481-F1
#
_entry.id   AF-A0A812N481-F1
#
_cell.length_a   1.000
_cell.length_b   1.000
_cell.length_c   1.000
_cell.angle_alpha   90.00
_cell.angle_beta   90.00
_cell.angle_gamma   90.00
#
_symmetry.space_group_name_H-M   'P 1'
#
loop_
_entity.id
_entity.type
_entity.pdbx_description
1 polymer ?
#
loop_
_entity_poly.entity_id
_entity_poly.type
_entity_poly.pdbx_seq_one_letter_code
_entity_poly.pdbx_strand_id
1 'polypeptide(L)'
;MNFVAGVAGTAGRGQATARCATALAPERLHDPTARDEVYGQPLNAAKYLVDLHDAKAPFDFCGGMMFQLVLSDRLRDHLAQVGQGEGKQPVVFDSFKPRMFMTPGYKKDAAADNVNIFHGREIRQVPHATGGMGFVLHLSMAEGDPEGWTPQEIQEYDGWGHDSGRTWRDGERWEQEGFKSFRNKFGEKAFGLHHRFYLHFDFMNRFWLSGEDGCEGHPARVP
;
A
#
# COMPACT_ATOMS: atom_id res chain seq x y z
N MET A 1 -36.88 -33.42 -66.50
CA MET A 1 -38.11 -32.94 -65.83
C MET A 1 -37.90 -33.04 -64.32
N ASN A 2 -38.35 -32.01 -63.61
CA ASN A 2 -38.41 -31.79 -62.14
C ASN A 2 -37.08 -31.48 -61.43
N PHE A 3 -36.76 -30.22 -61.10
CA PHE A 3 -37.31 -29.24 -60.12
C PHE A 3 -36.74 -29.35 -58.69
N VAL A 4 -35.76 -28.46 -58.46
CA VAL A 4 -35.36 -27.62 -57.31
C VAL A 4 -36.22 -27.59 -56.03
N ALA A 5 -35.53 -27.64 -54.87
CA ALA A 5 -35.59 -26.72 -53.70
C ALA A 5 -34.64 -27.27 -52.60
N GLY A 6 -33.71 -26.59 -51.93
CA GLY A 6 -33.37 -25.16 -51.76
C GLY A 6 -33.56 -24.77 -50.29
N VAL A 7 -32.49 -24.55 -49.50
CA VAL A 7 -32.48 -23.67 -48.31
C VAL A 7 -31.05 -23.17 -48.00
N ALA A 8 -30.93 -21.85 -47.81
CA ALA A 8 -29.75 -21.10 -47.38
C ALA A 8 -29.64 -20.99 -45.85
N GLY A 9 -28.45 -20.80 -45.29
CA GLY A 9 -28.25 -20.62 -43.85
C GLY A 9 -26.91 -19.99 -43.46
N THR A 10 -26.86 -18.67 -43.58
CA THR A 10 -26.14 -17.66 -42.76
C THR A 10 -24.84 -18.00 -42.02
N ALA A 11 -23.81 -17.21 -42.34
CA ALA A 11 -22.60 -16.99 -41.56
C ALA A 11 -22.89 -16.34 -40.19
N GLY A 12 -22.17 -16.80 -39.16
CA GLY A 12 -22.10 -16.15 -37.85
C GLY A 12 -20.66 -16.20 -37.32
N ARG A 13 -19.93 -15.08 -37.47
CA ARG A 13 -18.63 -14.82 -36.81
C ARG A 13 -18.87 -14.70 -35.31
N GLY A 14 -18.43 -15.68 -34.53
CA GLY A 14 -18.25 -15.52 -33.09
C GLY A 14 -16.94 -14.80 -32.79
N GLN A 15 -16.95 -13.47 -32.71
CA GLN A 15 -15.88 -12.74 -32.05
C GLN A 15 -16.06 -12.89 -30.54
N ALA A 16 -15.24 -13.76 -29.93
CA ALA A 16 -15.09 -13.82 -28.49
C ALA A 16 -14.35 -12.56 -28.02
N THR A 17 -15.08 -11.58 -27.49
CA THR A 17 -14.48 -10.48 -26.73
C THR A 17 -14.09 -11.03 -25.37
N ALA A 18 -12.79 -11.30 -25.21
CA ALA A 18 -12.20 -11.53 -23.91
C ALA A 18 -12.35 -10.24 -23.08
N ARG A 19 -13.35 -10.20 -22.20
CA ARG A 19 -13.39 -9.23 -21.11
C ARG A 19 -12.29 -9.61 -20.15
N CYS A 20 -11.24 -8.79 -20.09
CA CYS A 20 -10.29 -8.80 -18.99
C CYS A 20 -11.09 -8.42 -17.74
N ALA A 21 -11.52 -9.42 -16.96
CA ALA A 21 -12.14 -9.18 -15.68
C ALA A 21 -11.04 -8.66 -14.74
N THR A 22 -11.03 -7.35 -14.50
CA THR A 22 -10.35 -6.78 -13.34
C THR A 22 -10.92 -7.51 -12.13
N ALA A 23 -10.12 -8.41 -11.53
CA ALA A 23 -10.53 -9.10 -10.32
C ALA A 23 -10.75 -8.03 -9.26
N LEU A 24 -12.02 -7.80 -8.88
CA LEU A 24 -12.35 -6.96 -7.74
C LEU A 24 -11.56 -7.49 -6.53
N ALA A 25 -10.88 -6.59 -5.82
CA ALA A 25 -10.17 -6.96 -4.60
C ALA A 25 -11.14 -7.72 -3.67
N PRO A 26 -10.70 -8.80 -3.01
CA PRO A 26 -11.58 -9.59 -2.16
C PRO A 26 -12.26 -8.76 -1.08
N GLU A 27 -13.52 -9.07 -0.76
CA GLU A 27 -14.35 -8.26 0.14
C GLU A 27 -13.71 -7.99 1.51
N ARG A 28 -13.02 -9.01 2.04
CA ARG A 28 -12.23 -8.97 3.28
C ARG A 28 -11.14 -7.89 3.34
N LEU A 29 -10.82 -7.22 2.22
CA LEU A 29 -9.78 -6.18 2.16
C LEU A 29 -10.32 -4.77 2.34
N HIS A 30 -11.64 -4.56 2.27
CA HIS A 30 -12.23 -3.21 2.41
C HIS A 30 -13.49 -3.18 3.28
N ASP A 31 -14.11 -4.32 3.57
CA ASP A 31 -15.21 -4.41 4.53
C ASP A 31 -14.69 -4.82 5.93
N PRO A 32 -14.92 -4.03 6.99
CA PRO A 32 -14.45 -4.37 8.34
C PRO A 32 -14.98 -5.69 8.88
N THR A 33 -16.23 -6.06 8.58
CA THR A 33 -16.84 -7.29 9.10
C THR A 33 -16.18 -8.50 8.44
N ALA A 34 -16.09 -8.50 7.10
CA ALA A 34 -15.44 -9.57 6.35
C ALA A 34 -13.94 -9.67 6.66
N ARG A 35 -13.27 -8.55 6.96
CA ARG A 35 -11.88 -8.55 7.43
C ARG A 35 -11.79 -9.32 8.75
N ASP A 36 -12.58 -8.94 9.74
CA ASP A 36 -12.48 -9.52 11.09
C ASP A 36 -12.85 -11.01 11.11
N GLU A 37 -13.77 -11.45 10.25
CA GLU A 37 -14.09 -12.87 10.05
C GLU A 37 -12.89 -13.68 9.55
N VAL A 38 -12.01 -13.09 8.72
CA VAL A 38 -10.86 -13.78 8.13
C VAL A 38 -9.61 -13.68 8.99
N TYR A 39 -9.35 -12.51 9.59
CA TYR A 39 -8.10 -12.23 10.30
C TYR A 39 -8.23 -12.23 11.83
N GLY A 40 -9.45 -12.40 12.34
CA GLY A 40 -9.73 -12.61 13.76
C GLY A 40 -9.81 -11.34 14.61
N GLN A 41 -10.07 -11.54 15.90
CA GLN A 41 -10.11 -10.53 16.95
C GLN A 41 -9.36 -11.05 18.19
N PRO A 42 -8.19 -10.48 18.57
CA PRO A 42 -7.54 -9.33 17.94
C PRO A 42 -7.07 -9.60 16.51
N LEU A 43 -7.05 -8.55 15.67
CA LEU A 43 -6.70 -8.63 14.25
C LEU A 43 -5.27 -9.17 14.04
N ASN A 44 -5.11 -10.16 13.17
CA ASN A 44 -3.81 -10.52 12.59
C ASN A 44 -3.37 -9.48 11.54
N ALA A 45 -2.92 -8.32 12.03
CA ALA A 45 -2.54 -7.17 11.22
C ALA A 45 -1.39 -7.47 10.24
N ALA A 46 -0.44 -8.31 10.64
CA ALA A 46 0.68 -8.68 9.77
C ALA A 46 0.19 -9.43 8.52
N LYS A 47 -0.65 -10.47 8.71
CA LYS A 47 -1.25 -11.17 7.58
C LYS A 47 -2.13 -10.24 6.74
N TYR A 48 -2.87 -9.34 7.36
CA TYR A 48 -3.74 -8.41 6.64
C TYR A 48 -2.95 -7.47 5.71
N LEU A 49 -1.83 -6.91 6.19
CA LEU A 49 -0.95 -6.06 5.38
C LEU A 49 -0.32 -6.82 4.20
N VAL A 50 0.08 -8.08 4.41
CA VAL A 50 0.60 -8.94 3.34
C VAL A 50 -0.49 -9.20 2.30
N ASP A 51 -1.70 -9.55 2.71
CA ASP A 51 -2.81 -9.79 1.78
C ASP A 51 -3.20 -8.50 1.01
N LEU A 52 -3.13 -7.32 1.63
CA LEU A 52 -3.33 -6.02 0.95
C LEU A 52 -2.23 -5.77 -0.10
N HIS A 53 -0.98 -6.04 0.23
CA HIS A 53 0.16 -5.91 -0.68
C HIS A 53 0.06 -6.88 -1.87
N ASP A 54 -0.15 -8.17 -1.60
CA ASP A 54 -0.22 -9.23 -2.60
C ASP A 54 -1.40 -9.00 -3.55
N ALA A 55 -2.51 -8.44 -3.05
CA ALA A 55 -3.68 -8.05 -3.84
C ALA A 55 -3.51 -6.70 -4.57
N LYS A 56 -2.40 -5.98 -4.38
CA LYS A 56 -2.19 -4.61 -4.88
C LYS A 56 -3.33 -3.66 -4.50
N ALA A 57 -3.87 -3.83 -3.29
CA ALA A 57 -5.01 -3.07 -2.82
C ALA A 57 -4.65 -1.58 -2.69
N PRO A 58 -5.47 -0.66 -3.23
CA PRO A 58 -5.27 0.75 -3.01
C PRO A 58 -5.90 1.21 -1.70
N PHE A 59 -5.32 2.26 -1.14
CA PHE A 59 -5.86 3.06 -0.07
C PHE A 59 -6.43 4.33 -0.67
N ASP A 60 -7.64 4.72 -0.25
CA ASP A 60 -8.13 6.09 -0.44
C ASP A 60 -7.43 6.97 0.59
N PHE A 61 -6.30 7.54 0.20
CA PHE A 61 -5.35 8.24 1.05
C PHE A 61 -5.40 9.75 0.79
N CYS A 62 -5.24 10.56 1.84
CA CYS A 62 -5.35 12.03 1.79
C CYS A 62 -6.66 12.54 1.13
N GLY A 63 -7.78 11.83 1.28
CA GLY A 63 -9.11 12.30 0.87
C GLY A 63 -9.34 12.28 -0.64
N GLY A 64 -9.17 11.12 -1.27
CA GLY A 64 -9.54 10.85 -2.66
C GLY A 64 -8.39 10.41 -3.55
N MET A 65 -7.16 10.32 -3.02
CA MET A 65 -6.01 9.88 -3.81
C MET A 65 -5.79 8.38 -3.61
N MET A 66 -5.83 7.62 -4.71
CA MET A 66 -5.73 6.16 -4.65
C MET A 66 -4.27 5.71 -4.70
N PHE A 67 -3.74 5.27 -3.55
CA PHE A 67 -2.37 4.78 -3.41
C PHE A 67 -2.33 3.26 -3.27
N GLN A 68 -1.64 2.55 -4.16
CA GLN A 68 -1.38 1.12 -3.97
C GLN A 68 -0.43 0.89 -2.78
N LEU A 69 -0.74 -0.06 -1.89
CA LEU A 69 0.22 -0.51 -0.88
C LEU A 69 1.31 -1.40 -1.51
N VAL A 70 2.57 -1.06 -1.27
CA VAL A 70 3.73 -1.87 -1.64
C VAL A 70 4.60 -2.07 -0.41
N LEU A 71 4.86 -3.32 -0.02
CA LEU A 71 5.85 -3.64 0.99
C LEU A 71 7.20 -3.87 0.30
N SER A 72 8.30 -3.51 0.96
CA SER A 72 9.60 -4.06 0.57
C SER A 72 9.59 -5.58 0.76
N ASP A 73 10.43 -6.28 -0.01
CA ASP A 73 10.49 -7.74 0.07
C ASP A 73 10.83 -8.20 1.50
N ARG A 74 11.75 -7.49 2.17
CA ARG A 74 12.15 -7.78 3.55
C ARG A 74 11.00 -7.57 4.54
N LEU A 75 10.22 -6.49 4.42
CA LEU A 75 9.08 -6.26 5.30
C LEU A 75 7.95 -7.25 5.02
N ARG A 76 7.69 -7.56 3.75
CA ARG A 76 6.70 -8.54 3.34
C ARG A 76 7.00 -9.92 3.93
N ASP A 77 8.24 -10.37 3.84
CA ASP A 77 8.68 -11.66 4.38
C ASP A 77 8.60 -11.68 5.91
N HIS A 78 9.03 -10.61 6.57
CA HIS A 78 8.91 -10.47 8.02
C HIS A 78 7.44 -10.54 8.47
N LEU A 79 6.54 -9.78 7.83
CA LEU A 79 5.12 -9.79 8.17
C LEU A 79 4.44 -11.11 7.82
N ALA A 80 4.89 -11.83 6.80
CA ALA A 80 4.38 -13.16 6.49
C ALA A 80 4.71 -14.17 7.61
N GLN A 81 5.90 -14.10 8.20
CA GLN A 81 6.29 -14.91 9.37
C GLN A 81 5.49 -14.52 10.62
N VAL A 82 5.40 -13.23 10.92
CA VAL A 82 4.60 -12.70 12.04
C VAL A 82 3.14 -13.10 11.91
N GLY A 83 2.60 -13.09 10.69
CA GLY A 83 1.24 -13.53 10.37
C GLY A 83 0.97 -15.01 10.67
N GLN A 84 2.01 -15.83 10.76
CA GLN A 84 1.96 -17.25 11.15
C GLN A 84 2.19 -17.46 12.66
N GLY A 85 2.42 -16.39 13.41
CA GLY A 85 2.66 -16.42 14.86
C GLY A 85 4.13 -16.25 15.26
N GLU A 86 5.03 -15.99 14.32
CA GLU A 86 6.46 -15.80 14.60
C GLU A 86 6.80 -14.33 14.84
N GLY A 87 6.77 -13.90 16.10
CA GLY A 87 7.17 -12.54 16.50
C GLY A 87 5.99 -11.68 16.99
N LYS A 88 6.16 -10.36 16.94
CA LYS A 88 5.16 -9.40 17.45
C LYS A 88 4.31 -8.87 16.32
N GLN A 89 2.99 -8.94 16.49
CA GLN A 89 2.03 -8.32 15.57
C GLN A 89 2.21 -6.80 15.53
N PRO A 90 2.06 -6.16 14.35
CA PRO A 90 1.87 -4.72 14.25
C PRO A 90 0.74 -4.25 15.17
N VAL A 91 0.97 -3.12 15.83
CA VAL A 91 -0.04 -2.48 16.67
C VAL A 91 -0.97 -1.67 15.77
N VAL A 92 -2.26 -2.00 15.84
CA VAL A 92 -3.33 -1.17 15.28
C VAL A 92 -3.94 -0.41 16.46
N PHE A 93 -3.62 0.88 16.54
CA PHE A 93 -4.09 1.75 17.61
C PHE A 93 -5.61 1.95 17.55
N ASP A 94 -6.24 2.26 18.68
CA ASP A 94 -7.67 2.53 18.74
C ASP A 94 -8.07 3.87 18.09
N SER A 95 -9.37 4.09 17.95
CA SER A 95 -9.97 5.27 17.34
C SER A 95 -9.72 6.58 18.08
N PHE A 96 -9.13 6.55 19.27
CA PHE A 96 -8.73 7.75 20.01
C PHE A 96 -7.33 8.22 19.64
N LYS A 97 -6.65 7.56 18.70
CA LYS A 97 -5.29 7.89 18.25
C LYS A 97 -5.26 8.22 16.75
N PRO A 98 -6.04 9.19 16.26
CA PRO A 98 -6.10 9.57 14.84
C PRO A 98 -4.86 10.34 14.35
N ARG A 99 -3.90 10.62 15.25
CA ARG A 99 -2.63 11.28 14.91
C ARG A 99 -1.48 10.58 15.61
N MET A 100 -0.35 10.42 14.91
CA MET A 100 0.82 9.71 15.44
C MET A 100 1.32 10.27 16.78
N PHE A 101 1.27 11.60 16.99
CA PHE A 101 1.70 12.20 18.26
C PHE A 101 0.85 11.78 19.47
N MET A 102 -0.35 11.23 19.24
CA MET A 102 -1.25 10.72 20.29
C MET A 102 -0.93 9.27 20.67
N THR A 103 -0.03 8.60 19.94
CA THR A 103 0.37 7.24 20.25
C THR A 103 1.25 7.20 21.52
N PRO A 104 1.11 6.16 22.37
CA PRO A 104 1.93 6.03 23.56
C PRO A 104 3.43 5.97 23.22
N GLY A 105 4.23 6.77 23.91
CA GLY A 105 5.69 6.75 23.73
C GLY A 105 6.18 7.45 22.46
N TYR A 106 5.31 8.20 21.76
CA TYR A 106 5.70 8.98 20.59
C TYR A 106 6.90 9.90 20.89
N LYS A 107 7.86 9.87 19.96
CA LYS A 107 8.97 10.82 19.89
C LYS A 107 9.04 11.36 18.47
N LYS A 108 9.29 12.67 18.35
CA LYS A 108 9.54 13.32 17.08
C LYS A 108 11.00 13.08 16.66
N ASP A 109 11.28 11.87 16.20
CA ASP A 109 12.58 11.42 15.70
C ASP A 109 12.38 10.50 14.48
N ALA A 110 13.46 10.10 13.83
CA ALA A 110 13.38 9.25 12.65
C ALA A 110 13.16 7.76 12.98
N ALA A 111 12.96 7.38 14.24
CA ALA A 111 12.94 5.97 14.63
C ALA A 111 11.63 5.28 14.21
N ALA A 112 11.77 4.01 13.80
CA ALA A 112 10.68 3.07 13.53
C ALA A 112 11.08 1.69 14.08
N ASP A 113 10.11 0.91 14.54
CA ASP A 113 10.32 -0.38 15.19
C ASP A 113 9.67 -1.56 14.45
N ASN A 114 8.99 -1.28 13.33
CA ASN A 114 8.23 -2.23 12.52
C ASN A 114 7.06 -2.91 13.27
N VAL A 115 6.68 -2.36 14.43
CA VAL A 115 5.57 -2.84 15.27
C VAL A 115 4.55 -1.73 15.46
N ASN A 116 4.97 -0.60 16.03
CA ASN A 116 4.14 0.59 16.22
C ASN A 116 4.28 1.55 15.04
N ILE A 117 5.50 1.69 14.53
CA ILE A 117 5.85 2.66 13.50
C ILE A 117 6.66 1.97 12.41
N PHE A 118 6.33 2.28 11.17
CA PHE A 118 7.00 1.82 9.95
C PHE A 118 7.71 2.98 9.28
N HIS A 119 8.86 2.70 8.68
CA HIS A 119 9.42 3.58 7.64
C HIS A 119 8.66 3.34 6.35
N GLY A 120 8.36 4.42 5.63
CA GLY A 120 7.77 4.31 4.32
C GLY A 120 7.97 5.55 3.46
N ARG A 121 7.37 5.51 2.27
CA ARG A 121 7.43 6.56 1.27
C ARG A 121 6.10 6.70 0.57
N GLU A 122 5.73 7.95 0.32
CA GLU A 122 4.77 8.31 -0.70
C GLU A 122 5.52 8.41 -2.04
N ILE A 123 5.16 7.58 -3.02
CA ILE A 123 5.80 7.55 -4.34
C ILE A 123 4.77 7.83 -5.43
N ARG A 124 5.10 8.73 -6.35
CA ARG A 124 4.25 9.18 -7.45
C ARG A 124 4.86 8.83 -8.81
N GLN A 125 4.03 8.89 -9.86
CA GLN A 125 4.38 8.55 -11.24
C GLN A 125 4.82 7.10 -11.46
N VAL A 126 4.26 6.17 -10.68
CA VAL A 126 4.48 4.72 -10.84
C VAL A 126 3.55 4.19 -11.94
N PRO A 127 4.06 3.81 -13.13
CA PRO A 127 3.23 3.55 -14.31
C PRO A 127 2.33 2.31 -14.19
N HIS A 128 2.66 1.42 -13.26
CA HIS A 128 1.96 0.14 -13.04
C HIS A 128 1.24 0.10 -11.68
N ALA A 129 1.10 1.23 -10.99
CA ALA A 129 0.36 1.28 -9.74
C ALA A 129 -1.15 1.14 -9.95
N THR A 130 -1.78 0.36 -9.07
CA THR A 130 -3.22 0.19 -9.00
C THR A 130 -3.88 1.44 -8.40
N GLY A 131 -5.12 1.74 -8.76
CA GLY A 131 -5.85 2.94 -8.32
C GLY A 131 -5.88 4.07 -9.35
N GLY A 132 -5.15 3.95 -10.47
CA GLY A 132 -5.28 4.82 -11.64
C GLY A 132 -4.57 6.18 -11.56
N MET A 133 -3.95 6.51 -10.42
CA MET A 133 -3.25 7.78 -10.22
C MET A 133 -1.73 7.67 -10.29
N GLY A 134 -1.18 6.46 -10.41
CA GLY A 134 0.27 6.23 -10.44
C GLY A 134 0.93 6.46 -9.08
N PHE A 135 0.21 6.16 -8.00
CA PHE A 135 0.59 6.47 -6.62
C PHE A 135 0.79 5.19 -5.79
N VAL A 136 1.83 5.16 -4.97
CA VAL A 136 2.22 4.03 -4.12
C VAL A 136 2.56 4.51 -2.72
N LEU A 137 2.03 3.81 -1.72
CA LEU A 137 2.54 3.84 -0.34
C LEU A 137 3.51 2.67 -0.19
N HIS A 138 4.80 2.96 -0.14
CA HIS A 138 5.85 1.96 0.04
C HIS A 138 6.23 1.87 1.51
N LEU A 139 6.10 0.71 2.16
CA LEU A 139 6.58 0.48 3.53
C LEU A 139 7.79 -0.43 3.51
N SER A 140 8.78 -0.14 4.35
CA SER A 140 10.05 -0.88 4.43
C SER A 140 10.43 -1.21 5.87
N MET A 141 11.24 -2.26 6.06
CA MET A 141 11.82 -2.56 7.36
C MET A 141 12.82 -1.45 7.76
N ALA A 142 12.75 -1.02 9.01
CA ALA A 142 13.64 0.02 9.54
C ALA A 142 15.12 -0.39 9.57
N GLU A 143 15.40 -1.70 9.65
CA GLU A 143 16.77 -2.22 9.76
C GLU A 143 17.06 -3.34 8.75
N GLY A 144 18.22 -3.24 8.10
CA GLY A 144 18.77 -4.24 7.18
C GLY A 144 18.01 -4.39 5.86
N ASP A 145 17.12 -3.46 5.54
CA ASP A 145 16.36 -3.46 4.30
C ASP A 145 17.11 -2.72 3.19
N PRO A 146 17.42 -3.37 2.05
CA PRO A 146 17.97 -2.68 0.88
C PRO A 146 17.04 -1.58 0.32
N GLU A 147 15.74 -1.65 0.64
CA GLU A 147 14.73 -0.66 0.29
C GLU A 147 14.35 0.24 1.48
N GLY A 148 15.03 0.09 2.61
CA GLY A 148 14.81 0.88 3.83
C GLY A 148 15.16 2.35 3.65
N TRP A 149 14.84 3.18 4.65
CA TRP A 149 15.26 4.58 4.65
C TRP A 149 16.78 4.71 4.54
N THR A 150 17.24 5.58 3.65
CA THR A 150 18.65 5.90 3.48
C THR A 150 19.16 6.72 4.67
N PRO A 151 20.48 6.74 4.94
CA PRO A 151 21.04 7.62 5.97
C PRO A 151 20.66 9.10 5.77
N GLN A 152 20.52 9.53 4.52
CA GLN A 152 20.10 10.89 4.15
C GLN A 152 18.63 11.14 4.51
N GLU A 153 17.73 10.17 4.27
CA GLU A 153 16.33 10.28 4.70
C GLU A 153 16.22 10.36 6.23
N ILE A 154 17.01 9.57 6.96
CA ILE A 154 17.07 9.61 8.42
C ILE A 154 17.58 10.98 8.91
N GLN A 155 18.63 11.53 8.28
CA GLN A 155 19.22 12.80 8.65
C GLN A 155 18.31 14.00 8.35
N GLU A 156 17.59 13.95 7.23
CA GLU A 156 16.68 15.01 6.78
C GLU A 156 15.27 14.88 7.38
N TYR A 157 15.04 13.92 8.27
CA TYR A 157 13.76 13.76 8.95
C TYR A 157 13.33 15.06 9.66
N ASP A 158 12.10 15.49 9.38
CA ASP A 158 11.52 16.74 9.89
C ASP A 158 10.16 16.55 10.59
N GLY A 159 9.67 15.30 10.63
CA GLY A 159 8.39 14.91 11.23
C GLY A 159 7.21 15.60 10.55
N TRP A 160 6.48 16.43 11.29
CA TRP A 160 5.30 17.19 10.83
C TRP A 160 5.61 18.36 9.88
N GLY A 161 6.75 18.36 9.20
CA GLY A 161 7.05 19.41 8.23
C GLY A 161 6.04 19.37 7.08
N HIS A 162 5.66 20.55 6.58
CA HIS A 162 4.77 20.62 5.42
C HIS A 162 5.51 20.13 4.18
N ASP A 163 4.90 19.27 3.36
CA ASP A 163 5.54 18.63 2.19
C ASP A 163 6.26 19.58 1.25
N SER A 164 5.79 20.82 1.10
CA SER A 164 6.43 21.84 0.26
C SER A 164 7.79 22.30 0.77
N GLY A 165 8.09 22.10 2.05
CA GLY A 165 9.37 22.39 2.68
C GLY A 165 10.31 21.18 2.73
N ARG A 166 9.85 20.01 2.26
CA ARG A 166 10.56 18.74 2.36
C ARG A 166 11.27 18.40 1.07
N THR A 167 12.29 17.57 1.20
CA THR A 167 13.10 17.14 0.07
C THR A 167 12.43 15.97 -0.64
N TRP A 168 11.73 16.27 -1.73
CA TRP A 168 11.27 15.28 -2.69
C TRP A 168 12.47 14.72 -3.47
N ARG A 169 12.53 13.39 -3.59
CA ARG A 169 13.62 12.68 -4.24
C ARG A 169 13.10 12.01 -5.49
N ASP A 170 13.88 12.10 -6.56
CA ASP A 170 13.68 11.28 -7.75
C ASP A 170 14.41 9.94 -7.61
N GLY A 171 14.17 9.06 -8.58
CA GLY A 171 14.78 7.74 -8.57
C GLY A 171 16.30 7.74 -8.71
N GLU A 172 16.90 8.71 -9.43
CA GLU A 172 18.36 8.79 -9.54
C GLU A 172 18.99 9.07 -8.17
N ARG A 173 18.44 10.03 -7.43
CA ARG A 173 18.93 10.37 -6.10
C ARG A 173 18.80 9.20 -5.13
N TRP A 174 17.65 8.52 -5.09
CA TRP A 174 17.49 7.37 -4.20
C TRP A 174 18.43 6.21 -4.51
N GLU A 175 18.69 5.94 -5.79
CA GLU A 175 19.67 4.95 -6.20
C GLU A 175 21.08 5.34 -5.75
N GLN A 176 21.45 6.61 -5.84
CA GLN A 176 22.74 7.10 -5.32
C GLN A 176 22.82 6.92 -3.80
N GLU A 177 21.76 7.27 -3.07
CA GLU A 177 21.68 7.23 -1.60
C GLU A 177 21.60 5.81 -1.00
N GLY A 178 21.21 4.80 -1.78
CA GLY A 178 21.32 3.39 -1.35
C GLY A 178 20.23 2.46 -1.87
N PHE A 179 19.07 2.98 -2.27
CA PHE A 179 17.96 2.17 -2.80
C PHE A 179 18.19 1.86 -4.29
N LYS A 180 19.16 0.97 -4.55
CA LYS A 180 19.71 0.71 -5.90
C LYS A 180 18.69 0.23 -6.95
N SER A 181 17.59 -0.36 -6.53
CA SER A 181 16.56 -0.91 -7.40
C SER A 181 15.35 0.02 -7.59
N PHE A 182 15.41 1.27 -7.11
CA PHE A 182 14.25 2.16 -7.07
C PHE A 182 13.58 2.34 -8.44
N ARG A 183 14.30 2.75 -9.49
CA ARG A 183 13.66 3.01 -10.81
C ARG A 183 13.24 1.73 -11.50
N ASN A 184 13.94 0.62 -11.26
CA ASN A 184 13.49 -0.69 -11.72
C ASN A 184 12.15 -1.08 -11.08
N LYS A 185 11.97 -0.79 -9.78
CA LYS A 185 10.76 -1.15 -9.03
C LYS A 185 9.59 -0.20 -9.31
N PHE A 186 9.83 1.11 -9.36
CA PHE A 186 8.76 2.11 -9.41
C PHE A 186 8.65 2.85 -10.74
N GLY A 187 9.65 2.72 -11.62
CA GLY A 187 9.69 3.37 -12.93
C GLY A 187 10.64 4.56 -12.97
N GLU A 188 11.13 4.87 -14.18
CA GLU A 188 12.17 5.87 -14.42
C GLU A 188 11.83 7.30 -13.96
N LYS A 189 10.54 7.66 -13.97
CA LYS A 189 10.07 8.99 -13.59
C LYS A 189 9.50 9.05 -12.18
N ALA A 190 9.54 7.93 -11.45
CA ALA A 190 9.01 7.89 -10.11
C ALA A 190 9.82 8.80 -9.18
N PHE A 191 9.11 9.48 -8.30
CA PHE A 191 9.68 10.38 -7.31
C PHE A 191 8.78 10.36 -6.07
N GLY A 192 9.27 10.84 -4.95
CA GLY A 192 8.46 10.81 -3.74
C GLY A 192 9.11 11.40 -2.51
N LEU A 193 8.48 11.11 -1.39
CA LEU A 193 8.79 11.66 -0.09
C LEU A 193 8.70 10.56 0.97
N HIS A 194 9.58 10.60 1.97
CA HIS A 194 9.59 9.61 3.04
C HIS A 194 8.68 10.02 4.19
N HIS A 195 7.92 9.10 4.79
CA HIS A 195 7.08 9.36 5.97
C HIS A 195 7.20 8.21 6.96
N ARG A 196 7.11 8.52 8.26
CA ARG A 196 6.81 7.47 9.22
C ARG A 196 5.33 7.15 9.11
N PHE A 197 4.99 5.87 9.20
CA PHE A 197 3.61 5.39 9.12
C PHE A 197 3.23 4.63 10.37
N TYR A 198 1.95 4.70 10.74
CA TYR A 198 1.36 3.91 11.81
C TYR A 198 -0.04 3.46 11.41
N LEU A 199 -0.60 2.52 12.18
CA LEU A 199 -1.89 1.90 11.91
C LEU A 199 -2.87 2.24 13.02
N HIS A 200 -4.12 2.54 12.66
CA HIS A 200 -5.17 2.68 13.65
C HIS A 200 -6.53 2.25 13.11
N PHE A 201 -7.49 2.05 14.01
CA PHE A 201 -8.89 1.95 13.66
C PHE A 201 -9.56 3.32 13.78
N ASP A 202 -10.66 3.53 13.07
CA ASP A 202 -11.60 4.61 13.38
C ASP A 202 -12.80 4.09 14.18
N PHE A 203 -13.74 4.98 14.50
CA PHE A 203 -14.97 4.62 15.23
C PHE A 203 -15.91 3.69 14.44
N MET A 204 -15.66 3.49 13.14
CA MET A 204 -16.40 2.55 12.28
C MET A 204 -15.65 1.24 12.06
N ASN A 205 -14.59 0.97 12.85
CA ASN A 205 -13.74 -0.21 12.73
C ASN A 205 -13.02 -0.33 11.36
N ARG A 206 -12.89 0.77 10.61
CA ARG A 206 -12.05 0.79 9.39
C ARG A 206 -10.59 0.81 9.78
N PHE A 207 -9.79 0.04 9.06
CA PHE A 207 -8.34 -0.01 9.23
C PHE A 207 -7.70 1.14 8.44
N TRP A 208 -6.87 1.93 9.10
CA TRP A 208 -6.20 3.08 8.51
C TRP A 208 -4.69 2.88 8.52
N LEU A 209 -4.07 3.23 7.39
CA LEU A 209 -2.64 3.53 7.31
C LEU A 209 -2.52 5.05 7.32
N SER A 210 -1.70 5.59 8.20
CA SER A 210 -1.59 7.03 8.40
C SER A 210 -0.12 7.44 8.41
N GLY A 211 0.21 8.44 7.62
CA GLY A 211 1.48 9.13 7.64
C GLY A 211 1.60 10.03 8.87
N GLU A 212 2.83 10.28 9.29
CA GLU A 212 3.11 11.17 10.42
C GLU A 212 2.63 12.60 10.17
N ASP A 213 2.52 13.08 8.94
CA ASP A 213 1.98 14.41 8.61
C ASP A 213 0.45 14.54 8.80
N GLY A 214 -0.25 13.45 9.09
CA GLY A 214 -1.70 13.40 9.24
C GLY A 214 -2.47 13.11 7.95
N CYS A 215 -1.77 12.88 6.84
CA CYS A 215 -2.35 12.23 5.68
C CYS A 215 -2.61 10.76 5.99
N GLU A 216 -3.79 10.28 5.66
CA GLU A 216 -4.20 8.93 6.02
C GLU A 216 -5.21 8.38 5.02
N GLY A 217 -5.33 7.06 5.00
CA GLY A 217 -6.29 6.38 4.16
C GLY A 217 -6.69 5.04 4.70
N HIS A 218 -7.81 4.54 4.21
CA HIS A 218 -8.26 3.17 4.44
C HIS A 218 -8.28 2.40 3.12
N PRO A 219 -8.15 1.07 3.14
CA PRO A 219 -8.32 0.26 1.95
C PRO A 219 -9.66 0.56 1.26
N ALA A 220 -9.63 0.72 -0.06
CA ALA A 220 -10.79 1.08 -0.86
C ALA A 220 -10.91 0.20 -2.11
N ARG A 221 -12.14 0.05 -2.61
CA ARG A 221 -12.36 -0.61 -3.90
C ARG A 221 -11.86 0.30 -5.02
N VAL A 222 -11.15 -0.26 -5.99
CA VAL A 222 -10.91 0.45 -7.26
C VAL A 222 -12.28 0.54 -7.98
N PRO A 223 -12.70 1.73 -8.42
CA PRO A 223 -13.91 1.90 -9.25
C PRO A 223 -13.86 1.13 -10.57
#